data_AF-A0AAU7QWY2-F1
#
_entry.id   AF-A0AAU7QWY2-F1
#
_cell.length_a   1.000
_cell.length_b   1.000
_cell.length_c   1.000
_cell.angle_alpha   90.00
_cell.angle_beta   90.00
_cell.angle_gamma   90.00
#
_symmetry.space_group_name_H-M   'P 1'
#
loop_
_entity.id
_entity.type
_entity.pdbx_description
1 polymer ?
#
loop_
_entity_poly.entity_id
_entity_poly.type
_entity_poly.pdbx_seq_one_letter_code
_entity_poly.pdbx_strand_id
1 'polypeptide(L)'
;MGLKYYLYLSHLKIGLLAAQVASSAQHETELAVDLKVVRYSRKAVLPERHDLDKLEKVIRHLQDADQIGAADEERPYVQACLEMRWQVFPTAGIVVFAGTLDDQVIVLGGSASHVVGGGDAEPVGSVPPYLFRKLQELRADPGEFDDERFHESLAQIGAALPGPAQRVEFVAKRLAEKPGLNGTLLGSPIYVALVD
;
A
#
# COMPACT_ATOMS: atom_id res chain seq x y z
N MET A 1 -0.71 -11.95 -20.50
CA MET A 1 -0.83 -10.85 -19.52
C MET A 1 -2.04 -10.02 -19.93
N GLY A 2 -3.07 -9.97 -19.07
CA GLY A 2 -4.20 -9.06 -19.26
C GLY A 2 -3.79 -7.61 -19.05
N LEU A 3 -4.64 -6.68 -19.44
CA LEU A 3 -4.39 -5.26 -19.21
C LEU A 3 -4.50 -4.96 -17.70
N LYS A 4 -3.50 -4.31 -17.11
CA LYS A 4 -3.56 -3.82 -15.73
C LYS A 4 -3.98 -2.35 -15.72
N TYR A 5 -5.11 -2.04 -15.11
CA TYR A 5 -5.55 -0.66 -14.91
C TYR A 5 -5.22 -0.22 -13.49
N TYR A 6 -4.10 0.49 -13.33
CA TYR A 6 -3.64 0.95 -12.02
C TYR A 6 -4.64 1.92 -11.37
N LEU A 7 -5.17 1.56 -10.20
CA LEU A 7 -5.96 2.42 -9.32
C LEU A 7 -5.07 3.23 -8.38
N TYR A 8 -3.94 2.63 -7.99
CA TYR A 8 -3.00 3.21 -7.05
C TYR A 8 -1.57 2.90 -7.47
N LEU A 9 -0.70 3.91 -7.45
CA LEU A 9 0.72 3.77 -7.75
C LEU A 9 1.55 4.67 -6.84
N SER A 10 2.29 4.09 -5.90
CA SER A 10 3.12 4.87 -4.98
C SER A 10 4.45 5.26 -5.60
N HIS A 11 4.48 6.38 -6.35
CA HIS A 11 5.70 6.92 -6.95
C HIS A 11 6.83 7.10 -5.91
N LEU A 12 6.50 7.51 -4.68
CA LEU A 12 7.49 7.64 -3.60
C LEU A 12 8.13 6.29 -3.24
N LYS A 13 7.33 5.24 -3.01
CA LYS A 13 7.86 3.91 -2.67
C LYS A 13 8.65 3.32 -3.83
N ILE A 14 8.17 3.47 -5.05
CA ILE A 14 8.87 3.01 -6.26
C ILE A 14 10.22 3.71 -6.37
N GLY A 15 10.28 5.03 -6.18
CA GLY A 15 11.52 5.79 -6.21
C GLY A 15 12.52 5.36 -5.14
N LEU A 16 12.07 5.19 -3.89
CA LEU A 16 12.91 4.74 -2.78
C LEU A 16 13.44 3.32 -2.99
N LEU A 17 12.59 2.39 -3.41
CA LEU A 17 13.00 1.01 -3.69
C LEU A 17 13.93 0.95 -4.89
N ALA A 18 13.65 1.69 -5.97
CA ALA A 18 14.53 1.74 -7.14
C ALA A 18 15.93 2.28 -6.80
N ALA A 19 16.01 3.27 -5.91
CA ALA A 19 17.30 3.78 -5.42
C ALA A 19 18.07 2.69 -4.65
N GLN A 20 17.38 1.91 -3.81
CA GLN A 20 17.97 0.78 -3.10
C GLN A 20 18.49 -0.28 -4.08
N VAL A 21 17.69 -0.70 -5.07
CA VAL A 21 18.10 -1.64 -6.12
C VAL A 21 19.37 -1.18 -6.84
N ALA A 22 19.42 0.11 -7.22
CA ALA A 22 20.58 0.68 -7.90
C ALA A 22 21.83 0.69 -7.01
N SER A 23 21.70 1.02 -5.73
CA SER A 23 22.82 1.01 -4.78
C SER A 23 23.31 -0.41 -4.45
N SER A 24 22.42 -1.41 -4.37
CA SER A 24 22.82 -2.79 -4.08
C SER A 24 23.61 -3.44 -5.22
N ALA A 25 23.46 -2.94 -6.46
CA ALA A 25 24.25 -3.36 -7.61
C ALA A 25 25.66 -2.74 -7.64
N GLN A 26 25.92 -1.70 -6.85
CA GLN A 26 27.21 -1.03 -6.71
C GLN A 26 27.72 -1.24 -5.28
N HIS A 27 28.56 -2.26 -5.06
CA HIS A 27 29.12 -2.56 -3.75
C HIS A 27 29.67 -1.31 -3.02
N GLU A 28 29.30 -1.20 -1.74
CA GLU A 28 29.88 -0.37 -0.67
C GLU A 28 30.44 1.00 -1.10
N THR A 29 29.56 2.00 -1.18
CA THR A 29 29.98 3.38 -0.93
C THR A 29 28.93 4.04 -0.04
N GLU A 30 29.40 4.52 1.10
CA GLU A 30 28.66 5.08 2.23
C GLU A 30 27.35 5.77 1.81
N LEU A 31 26.22 5.17 2.17
CA LEU A 31 24.90 5.74 1.95
C LEU A 31 24.60 6.84 2.98
N ALA A 32 25.42 7.88 3.01
CA ALA A 32 25.03 9.19 3.53
C ALA A 32 24.19 9.91 2.47
N VAL A 33 23.07 9.29 2.06
CA VAL A 33 22.15 9.91 1.11
C VAL A 33 21.26 10.85 1.91
N ASP A 34 21.66 12.13 1.88
CA ASP A 34 20.88 13.31 2.21
C ASP A 34 19.45 13.14 1.69
N LEU A 35 18.55 12.69 2.56
CA LEU A 35 17.13 12.52 2.30
C LEU A 35 16.51 13.91 2.24
N LYS A 36 16.87 14.69 1.21
CA LYS A 36 16.15 15.89 0.83
C LYS A 36 14.74 15.45 0.47
N VAL A 37 13.82 15.70 1.40
CA VAL A 37 12.39 15.58 1.23
C VAL A 37 11.99 16.48 0.06
N VAL A 38 12.00 15.92 -1.16
CA VAL A 38 11.51 16.60 -2.35
C VAL A 38 9.99 16.62 -2.23
N ARG A 39 9.45 17.77 -1.85
CA ARG A 39 8.01 18.05 -1.82
C ARG A 39 7.52 18.11 -3.27
N TYR A 40 7.19 16.94 -3.82
CA TYR A 40 6.73 16.80 -5.20
C TYR A 40 5.21 16.93 -5.24
N SER A 41 4.73 18.11 -5.62
CA SER A 41 3.35 18.33 -6.05
C SER A 41 3.27 17.98 -7.53
N ARG A 42 2.74 16.78 -7.86
CA ARG A 42 2.34 16.45 -9.23
C ARG A 42 0.83 16.23 -9.23
N LYS A 43 0.15 16.91 -10.17
CA LYS A 43 -1.24 16.63 -10.55
C LYS A 43 -1.38 15.14 -10.86
N ALA A 44 -2.54 14.54 -10.61
CA ALA A 44 -2.84 13.17 -10.99
C ALA A 44 -2.80 13.02 -12.52
N VAL A 45 -1.61 12.67 -13.02
CA VAL A 45 -1.35 12.34 -14.41
C VAL A 45 -1.35 10.81 -14.49
N LEU A 46 -1.90 10.26 -15.57
CA LEU A 46 -1.79 8.84 -15.89
C LEU A 46 -0.32 8.39 -15.74
N PRO A 47 -0.04 7.17 -15.22
CA PRO A 47 1.34 6.70 -15.09
C PRO A 47 2.09 6.81 -16.42
N GLU A 48 3.23 7.50 -16.41
CA GLU A 48 4.09 7.54 -17.59
C GLU A 48 4.74 6.17 -17.80
N ARG A 49 5.05 5.81 -19.06
CA ARG A 49 5.67 4.51 -19.39
C ARG A 49 6.90 4.19 -18.52
N HIS A 50 7.70 5.22 -18.25
CA HIS A 50 8.90 5.13 -17.43
C HIS A 50 8.63 4.80 -15.95
N ASP A 51 7.47 5.18 -15.39
CA ASP A 51 7.09 4.80 -14.02
C ASP A 51 6.74 3.31 -13.95
N LEU A 52 6.14 2.77 -15.02
CA LEU A 52 5.83 1.35 -15.13
C LEU A 52 7.11 0.51 -15.29
N ASP A 53 8.06 0.95 -16.12
CA ASP A 53 9.35 0.28 -16.26
C ASP A 53 10.13 0.22 -14.93
N LYS A 54 10.05 1.29 -14.12
CA LYS A 54 10.62 1.31 -12.77
C LYS A 54 9.90 0.37 -11.83
N LEU A 55 8.57 0.36 -11.87
CA LEU A 55 7.77 -0.57 -11.06
C LEU A 55 8.15 -2.01 -11.36
N GLU A 56 8.22 -2.39 -12.64
CA GLU A 56 8.59 -3.75 -13.06
C GLU A 56 9.96 -4.15 -12.52
N LYS A 57 10.96 -3.25 -12.58
CA LYS A 57 12.29 -3.50 -11.99
C LYS A 57 12.25 -3.68 -10.47
N VAL A 58 11.47 -2.85 -9.77
CA VAL A 58 11.29 -2.96 -8.32
C VAL A 58 10.64 -4.29 -7.95
N ILE A 59 9.53 -4.65 -8.61
CA ILE A 59 8.82 -5.91 -8.33
C ILE A 59 9.74 -7.10 -8.63
N ARG A 60 10.44 -7.10 -9.76
CA ARG A 60 11.39 -8.17 -10.09
C ARG A 60 12.48 -8.31 -9.04
N HIS A 61 13.08 -7.20 -8.59
CA HIS A 61 14.10 -7.24 -7.55
C HIS A 61 13.57 -7.84 -6.23
N LEU A 62 12.37 -7.44 -5.80
CA LEU A 62 11.75 -7.98 -4.59
C LEU A 62 11.44 -9.49 -4.74
N GLN A 63 11.07 -9.94 -5.94
CA GLN A 63 10.87 -11.36 -6.24
C GLN A 63 12.19 -12.13 -6.23
N ASP A 64 13.23 -11.62 -6.91
CA ASP A 64 14.56 -12.23 -6.98
C ASP A 64 15.21 -12.34 -5.59
N ALA A 65 14.89 -11.39 -4.69
CA ALA A 65 15.33 -11.38 -3.30
C ALA A 65 14.43 -12.19 -2.35
N ASP A 66 13.41 -12.89 -2.86
CA ASP A 66 12.48 -13.73 -2.09
C ASP A 66 11.76 -12.94 -0.97
N GLN A 67 11.42 -11.68 -1.27
CA GLN A 67 10.77 -10.74 -0.34
C GLN A 67 9.26 -10.59 -0.55
N ILE A 68 8.73 -11.14 -1.67
CA ILE A 68 7.29 -11.17 -1.97
C ILE A 68 6.79 -12.58 -1.74
N GLY A 69 5.72 -12.70 -0.95
CA GLY A 69 4.99 -13.95 -0.74
C GLY A 69 3.49 -13.79 -0.88
N ALA A 70 2.78 -14.89 -0.74
CA ALA A 70 1.33 -14.92 -0.56
C ALA A 70 0.93 -14.35 0.82
N ALA A 71 -0.38 -14.23 1.07
CA ALA A 71 -0.88 -13.63 2.30
C ALA A 71 -0.60 -14.47 3.56
N ASP A 72 -0.59 -15.79 3.41
CA ASP A 72 -0.27 -16.79 4.42
C ASP A 72 1.23 -17.01 4.63
N GLU A 73 2.07 -16.45 3.75
CA GLU A 73 3.52 -16.49 3.87
C GLU A 73 4.06 -15.28 4.64
N GLU A 74 4.97 -15.53 5.58
CA GLU A 74 5.63 -14.50 6.40
C GLU A 74 6.73 -13.76 5.61
N ARG A 75 6.34 -13.09 4.52
CA ARG A 75 7.21 -12.26 3.70
C ARG A 75 6.99 -10.76 3.98
N PRO A 76 8.03 -9.92 3.84
CA PRO A 76 7.90 -8.48 4.04
C PRO A 76 6.91 -7.80 3.09
N TYR A 77 6.71 -8.38 1.90
CA TYR A 77 5.71 -7.96 0.94
C TYR A 77 4.73 -9.09 0.64
N VAL A 78 3.47 -8.73 0.53
CA VAL A 78 2.39 -9.62 0.10
C VAL A 78 1.97 -9.28 -1.33
N GLN A 79 1.83 -10.30 -2.17
CA GLN A 79 1.18 -10.22 -3.46
C GLN A 79 -0.12 -11.03 -3.41
N ALA A 80 -1.22 -10.43 -3.83
CA ALA A 80 -2.50 -11.12 -3.91
C ALA A 80 -3.37 -10.56 -5.03
N CYS A 81 -4.38 -11.35 -5.42
CA CYS A 81 -5.43 -10.98 -6.33
C CYS A 81 -6.78 -11.39 -5.73
N LEU A 82 -7.63 -10.42 -5.39
CA LEU A 82 -8.94 -10.65 -4.77
C LEU A 82 -9.91 -9.50 -5.04
N GLU A 83 -11.17 -9.74 -4.71
CA GLU A 83 -12.20 -8.69 -4.67
C GLU A 83 -11.94 -7.75 -3.50
N MET A 84 -11.79 -6.45 -3.80
CA MET A 84 -11.66 -5.41 -2.78
C MET A 84 -12.61 -4.26 -3.06
N ARG A 85 -13.14 -3.67 -1.98
CA ARG A 85 -13.75 -2.34 -2.00
C ARG A 85 -12.68 -1.31 -1.69
N TRP A 86 -12.86 -0.07 -2.14
CA TRP A 86 -11.93 1.00 -1.81
C TRP A 86 -12.59 2.37 -1.76
N GLN A 87 -12.01 3.25 -0.93
CA GLN A 87 -12.48 4.61 -0.76
C GLN A 87 -11.34 5.57 -0.42
N VAL A 88 -11.41 6.77 -0.98
CA VAL A 88 -10.58 7.91 -0.58
C VAL A 88 -11.26 8.64 0.57
N PHE A 89 -10.49 8.96 1.62
CA PHE A 89 -10.88 9.80 2.75
C PHE A 89 -10.12 11.14 2.65
N PRO A 90 -10.67 12.16 1.96
CA PRO A 90 -9.93 13.36 1.61
C PRO A 90 -9.45 14.15 2.83
N THR A 91 -10.27 14.22 3.88
CA THR A 91 -9.93 14.92 5.15
C THR A 91 -8.75 14.28 5.89
N ALA A 92 -8.56 12.96 5.72
CA ALA A 92 -7.42 12.24 6.28
C ALA A 92 -6.24 12.15 5.30
N GLY A 93 -6.45 12.49 4.02
CA GLY A 93 -5.43 12.38 2.97
C GLY A 93 -5.04 10.93 2.64
N ILE A 94 -5.92 9.95 2.92
CA ILE A 94 -5.63 8.52 2.72
C ILE A 94 -6.63 7.87 1.76
N VAL A 95 -6.23 6.74 1.20
CA VAL A 95 -7.09 5.76 0.54
C VAL A 95 -7.00 4.44 1.29
N VAL A 96 -8.13 3.76 1.42
CA VAL A 96 -8.22 2.43 2.02
C VAL A 96 -8.80 1.48 0.98
N PHE A 97 -8.16 0.32 0.82
CA PHE A 97 -8.69 -0.84 0.11
C PHE A 97 -8.93 -1.93 1.14
N ALA A 98 -10.05 -2.64 1.05
CA ALA A 98 -10.31 -3.77 1.92
C ALA A 98 -11.03 -4.92 1.20
N GLY A 99 -10.65 -6.15 1.56
CA GLY A 99 -11.24 -7.39 1.06
C GLY A 99 -10.94 -8.54 2.02
N THR A 100 -11.43 -9.73 1.68
CA THR A 100 -11.20 -10.95 2.47
C THR A 100 -10.53 -12.00 1.58
N LEU A 101 -9.50 -12.65 2.10
CA LEU A 101 -8.80 -13.77 1.48
C LEU A 101 -8.72 -14.90 2.51
N ASP A 102 -9.32 -16.06 2.21
CA ASP A 102 -9.28 -17.26 3.07
C ASP A 102 -9.56 -16.95 4.56
N ASP A 103 -10.67 -16.22 4.82
CA ASP A 103 -11.13 -15.75 6.13
C ASP A 103 -10.22 -14.72 6.85
N GLN A 104 -9.16 -14.25 6.20
CA GLN A 104 -8.32 -13.14 6.65
C GLN A 104 -8.80 -11.82 6.03
N VAL A 105 -9.06 -10.79 6.86
CA VAL A 105 -9.38 -9.44 6.36
C VAL A 105 -8.09 -8.72 5.97
N ILE A 106 -7.99 -8.37 4.71
CA ILE A 106 -6.87 -7.61 4.16
C ILE A 106 -7.27 -6.15 4.05
N VAL A 107 -6.53 -5.27 4.73
CA VAL A 107 -6.69 -3.82 4.66
C VAL A 107 -5.41 -3.20 4.12
N LEU A 108 -5.51 -2.47 3.02
CA LEU A 108 -4.40 -1.72 2.46
C LEU A 108 -4.65 -0.23 2.63
N GLY A 109 -3.66 0.48 3.15
CA GLY A 109 -3.73 1.93 3.29
C GLY A 109 -2.58 2.64 2.60
N GLY A 110 -2.91 3.73 1.93
CA GLY A 110 -1.96 4.58 1.21
C GLY A 110 -2.35 6.04 1.26
N SER A 111 -1.45 6.92 0.82
CA SER A 111 -1.79 8.33 0.64
C SER A 111 -2.70 8.49 -0.58
N ALA A 112 -3.74 9.32 -0.44
CA ALA A 112 -4.68 9.63 -1.52
C ALA A 112 -3.99 10.24 -2.75
N SER A 113 -2.83 10.90 -2.58
CA SER A 113 -2.08 11.50 -3.69
C SER A 113 -1.49 10.49 -4.68
N HIS A 114 -1.55 9.20 -4.36
CA HIS A 114 -1.08 8.10 -5.22
C HIS A 114 -2.22 7.37 -5.93
N VAL A 115 -3.48 7.81 -5.74
CA VAL A 115 -4.63 7.29 -6.49
C VAL A 115 -4.58 7.85 -7.91
N VAL A 116 -4.59 6.96 -8.90
CA VAL A 116 -4.57 7.34 -10.31
C VAL A 116 -5.89 8.01 -10.67
N GLY A 117 -5.83 9.23 -11.21
CA GLY A 117 -7.03 10.02 -11.53
C GLY A 117 -7.74 10.64 -10.32
N GLY A 118 -7.21 10.49 -9.10
CA GLY A 118 -7.72 11.17 -7.91
C GLY A 118 -7.34 12.65 -7.93
N GLY A 119 -8.32 13.55 -7.92
CA GLY A 119 -8.10 15.01 -7.87
C GLY A 119 -7.36 15.49 -6.61
N ASP A 120 -7.01 16.78 -6.61
CA ASP A 120 -6.11 17.57 -5.72
C ASP A 120 -6.12 17.25 -4.19
N ALA A 121 -5.85 16.01 -3.79
CA ALA A 121 -5.51 15.69 -2.42
C ALA A 121 -4.08 16.17 -2.15
N GLU A 122 -3.93 17.10 -1.20
CA GLU A 122 -2.62 17.54 -0.73
C GLU A 122 -1.75 16.31 -0.38
N PRO A 123 -0.52 16.20 -0.92
CA PRO A 123 0.32 15.04 -0.70
C PRO A 123 0.73 14.97 0.76
N VAL A 124 0.03 14.13 1.51
CA VAL A 124 0.41 13.79 2.87
C VAL A 124 1.39 12.63 2.80
N GLY A 125 2.60 12.84 3.33
CA GLY A 125 3.73 11.94 3.19
C GLY A 125 3.35 10.48 3.44
N SER A 126 3.62 9.61 2.46
CA SER A 126 3.38 8.18 2.58
C SER A 126 4.43 7.53 3.48
N VAL A 127 4.22 7.62 4.78
CA VAL A 127 5.02 6.88 5.76
C VAL A 127 4.09 5.86 6.44
N PRO A 128 4.46 4.57 6.50
CA PRO A 128 3.69 3.54 7.21
C PRO A 128 3.20 3.90 8.63
N PRO A 129 3.98 4.62 9.49
CA PRO A 129 3.52 5.07 10.80
C PRO A 129 2.41 6.13 10.71
N TYR A 130 2.40 6.94 9.65
CA TYR A 130 1.37 7.96 9.44
C TYR A 130 0.02 7.34 9.12
N LEU A 131 0.01 6.29 8.28
CA LEU A 131 -1.20 5.52 8.01
C LEU A 131 -1.75 4.90 9.29
N PHE A 132 -0.90 4.24 10.07
CA PHE A 132 -1.29 3.65 11.35
C PHE A 132 -1.95 4.70 12.25
N ARG A 133 -1.30 5.85 12.44
CA ARG A 133 -1.82 6.98 13.22
C ARG A 133 -3.14 7.54 12.65
N LYS A 134 -3.28 7.68 11.33
CA LYS A 134 -4.51 8.20 10.71
C LYS A 134 -5.68 7.24 10.79
N LEU A 135 -5.44 5.94 10.69
CA LEU A 135 -6.46 4.92 10.93
C LEU A 135 -6.94 4.93 12.40
N GLN A 136 -6.08 5.36 13.34
CA GLN A 136 -6.50 5.65 14.72
C GLN A 136 -7.36 6.92 14.80
N GLU A 137 -6.97 8.00 14.13
CA GLU A 137 -7.70 9.28 14.14
C GLU A 137 -9.06 9.25 13.44
N LEU A 138 -9.30 8.31 12.52
CA LEU A 138 -10.59 8.13 11.84
C LEU A 138 -11.69 7.51 12.73
N ARG A 139 -11.43 7.29 14.02
CA ARG A 139 -12.36 6.67 14.97
C ARG A 139 -13.01 7.67 15.92
N ALA A 140 -14.16 7.25 16.45
CA ALA A 140 -14.96 8.05 17.38
C ALA A 140 -14.42 8.07 18.83
N ASP A 141 -13.58 7.10 19.24
CA ASP A 141 -13.08 6.98 20.63
C ASP A 141 -11.57 6.59 20.68
N PRO A 142 -10.68 7.47 21.19
CA PRO A 142 -9.22 7.30 21.14
C PRO A 142 -8.60 6.63 22.38
N GLY A 143 -9.31 5.75 23.09
CA GLY A 143 -8.82 5.06 24.30
C GLY A 143 -7.55 4.20 24.12
N GLU A 144 -7.00 3.66 25.22
CA GLU A 144 -5.80 2.80 25.21
C GLU A 144 -5.91 1.67 24.16
N PHE A 145 -4.88 1.61 23.31
CA PHE A 145 -4.75 0.70 22.18
C PHE A 145 -3.98 -0.54 22.61
N ASP A 146 -4.67 -1.67 22.70
CA ASP A 146 -4.04 -2.99 22.64
C ASP A 146 -4.10 -3.54 21.20
N ASP A 147 -3.28 -4.56 20.92
CA ASP A 147 -3.21 -5.18 19.60
C ASP A 147 -4.57 -5.78 19.18
N GLU A 148 -5.36 -6.30 20.13
CA GLU A 148 -6.67 -6.89 19.84
C GLU A 148 -7.66 -5.86 19.27
N ARG A 149 -7.84 -4.71 19.94
CA ARG A 149 -8.69 -3.61 19.47
C ARG A 149 -8.23 -3.02 18.16
N PHE A 150 -6.91 -3.02 17.91
CA PHE A 150 -6.37 -2.60 16.63
C PHE A 150 -6.88 -3.50 15.50
N HIS A 151 -6.76 -4.83 15.66
CA HIS A 151 -7.18 -5.81 14.67
C HIS A 151 -8.71 -5.91 14.51
N GLU A 152 -9.48 -5.83 15.59
CA GLU A 152 -10.96 -5.77 15.51
C GLU A 152 -11.43 -4.61 14.63
N SER A 153 -10.77 -3.48 14.75
CA SER A 153 -11.16 -2.29 14.00
C SER A 153 -10.69 -2.32 12.55
N LEU A 154 -9.59 -3.01 12.24
CA LEU A 154 -9.26 -3.33 10.84
C LEU A 154 -10.38 -4.17 10.21
N ALA A 155 -10.88 -5.17 10.94
CA ALA A 155 -12.00 -5.99 10.48
C ALA A 155 -13.27 -5.14 10.27
N GLN A 156 -13.58 -4.23 11.19
CA GLN A 156 -14.72 -3.30 11.06
C GLN A 156 -14.58 -2.36 9.87
N ILE A 157 -13.40 -1.77 9.66
CA ILE A 157 -13.12 -0.90 8.49
C ILE A 157 -13.32 -1.70 7.21
N GLY A 158 -12.82 -2.94 7.15
CA GLY A 158 -12.98 -3.78 5.97
C GLY A 158 -14.43 -4.13 5.67
N ALA A 159 -15.21 -4.45 6.70
CA ALA A 159 -16.64 -4.77 6.55
C ALA A 159 -17.50 -3.55 6.17
N ALA A 160 -17.16 -2.37 6.68
CA ALA A 160 -17.94 -1.14 6.52
C ALA A 160 -17.61 -0.34 5.26
N LEU A 161 -16.56 -0.71 4.51
CA LEU A 161 -16.14 0.06 3.35
C LEU A 161 -17.23 0.07 2.26
N PRO A 162 -17.73 1.25 1.83
CA PRO A 162 -18.78 1.35 0.84
C PRO A 162 -18.24 1.15 -0.58
N GLY A 163 -19.15 1.03 -1.54
CA GLY A 163 -18.84 0.92 -2.97
C GLY A 163 -18.80 -0.51 -3.51
N PRO A 164 -18.63 -0.66 -4.83
CA PRO A 164 -18.57 -1.96 -5.47
C PRO A 164 -17.29 -2.69 -5.07
N ALA A 165 -17.39 -4.01 -4.89
CA ALA A 165 -16.21 -4.86 -4.89
C ALA A 165 -15.66 -4.91 -6.32
N GLN A 166 -14.34 -4.77 -6.45
CA GLN A 166 -13.64 -4.87 -7.72
C GLN A 166 -12.47 -5.83 -7.56
N ARG A 167 -12.29 -6.70 -8.55
CA ARG A 167 -11.13 -7.58 -8.62
C ARG A 167 -9.86 -6.75 -8.82
N VAL A 168 -8.93 -6.86 -7.87
CA VAL A 168 -7.66 -6.15 -7.92
C VAL A 168 -6.48 -7.07 -7.67
N GLU A 169 -5.38 -6.79 -8.35
CA GLU A 169 -4.05 -7.31 -8.05
C GLU A 169 -3.21 -6.22 -7.37
N PHE A 170 -2.44 -6.58 -6.35
CA PHE A 170 -1.53 -5.65 -5.68
C PHE A 170 -0.24 -6.33 -5.21
N VAL A 171 0.75 -5.48 -4.93
CA VAL A 171 1.89 -5.80 -4.06
C VAL A 171 1.94 -4.77 -2.95
N ALA A 172 2.00 -5.20 -1.70
CA ALA A 172 1.98 -4.32 -0.53
C ALA A 172 3.01 -4.73 0.51
N LYS A 173 3.62 -3.75 1.19
CA LYS A 173 4.48 -4.01 2.34
C LYS A 173 3.60 -4.37 3.55
N ARG A 174 3.88 -5.48 4.23
CA ARG A 174 3.22 -5.89 5.47
C ARG A 174 3.61 -4.92 6.60
N LEU A 175 2.61 -4.42 7.34
CA LEU A 175 2.82 -3.46 8.44
C LEU A 175 2.42 -4.04 9.79
N ALA A 176 1.30 -4.76 9.83
CA ALA A 176 0.80 -5.45 11.03
C ALA A 176 -0.05 -6.64 10.61
N GLU A 177 -0.08 -7.67 11.43
CA GLU A 177 -0.82 -8.90 11.16
C GLU A 177 -1.30 -9.56 12.45
N LYS A 178 -2.53 -10.09 12.40
CA LYS A 178 -3.03 -11.10 13.33
C LYS A 178 -3.27 -12.38 12.52
N PRO A 179 -2.47 -13.44 12.73
CA PRO A 179 -2.67 -14.69 12.02
C PRO A 179 -3.87 -15.48 12.58
N GLY A 180 -4.32 -16.48 11.84
CA GLY A 180 -5.37 -17.42 12.26
C GLY A 180 -6.78 -17.08 11.74
N LEU A 181 -7.77 -17.84 12.20
CA LEU A 181 -9.19 -17.66 11.87
C LEU A 181 -9.67 -16.25 12.26
N ASN A 182 -10.30 -15.55 11.33
CA ASN A 182 -10.64 -14.12 11.45
C ASN A 182 -9.40 -13.23 11.64
N GLY A 183 -8.27 -13.64 11.06
CA GLY A 183 -7.04 -12.88 11.05
C GLY A 183 -7.20 -11.55 10.29
N THR A 184 -6.25 -10.65 10.48
CA THR A 184 -6.21 -9.40 9.72
C THR A 184 -4.81 -9.07 9.29
N LEU A 185 -4.68 -8.42 8.14
CA LEU A 185 -3.42 -7.94 7.58
C LEU A 185 -3.56 -6.47 7.23
N LEU A 186 -2.74 -5.62 7.83
CA LEU A 186 -2.56 -4.23 7.39
C LEU A 186 -1.33 -4.14 6.48
N GLY A 187 -1.54 -3.68 5.26
CA GLY A 187 -0.50 -3.46 4.27
C GLY A 187 -0.42 -2.01 3.79
N SER A 188 0.73 -1.66 3.20
CA SER A 188 0.88 -0.42 2.45
C SER A 188 1.25 -0.72 0.99
N PRO A 189 0.37 -0.42 0.02
CA PRO A 189 0.56 -0.86 -1.35
C PRO A 189 1.72 -0.12 -2.02
N ILE A 190 2.51 -0.85 -2.82
CA ILE A 190 3.36 -0.28 -3.87
C ILE A 190 2.47 0.12 -5.04
N TYR A 191 1.57 -0.80 -5.46
CA TYR A 191 0.55 -0.55 -6.46
C TYR A 191 -0.73 -1.34 -6.12
N VAL A 192 -1.86 -0.91 -6.69
CA VAL A 192 -3.12 -1.66 -6.80
C VAL A 192 -3.63 -1.47 -8.23
N ALA A 193 -4.00 -2.55 -8.90
CA ALA A 193 -4.51 -2.51 -10.28
C ALA A 193 -5.77 -3.35 -10.42
N LEU A 194 -6.76 -2.85 -11.16
CA LEU A 194 -7.89 -3.65 -11.62
C LEU A 194 -7.39 -4.71 -12.60
N VAL A 195 -7.99 -5.89 -12.49
CA VAL A 195 -7.75 -7.04 -13.36
C VAL A 195 -9.09 -7.68 -13.72
N ASP A 196 -9.20 -8.19 -14.95
CA ASP A 196 -10.38 -8.93 -15.43
C ASP A 196 -10.42 -10.37 -14.90
#